data_AF-A0AAU1ID84-F1
#
_entry.id   AF-A0AAU1ID84-F1
#
_cell.length_a   1.000
_cell.length_b   1.000
_cell.length_c   1.000
_cell.angle_alpha   90.00
_cell.angle_beta   90.00
_cell.angle_gamma   90.00
#
_symmetry.space_group_name_H-M   'P 1'
#
loop_
_entity.id
_entity.type
_entity.pdbx_description
1 polymer ?
#
loop_
_entity_poly.entity_id
_entity_poly.type
_entity_poly.pdbx_seq_one_letter_code
_entity_poly.pdbx_strand_id
1 'polypeptide(L)'
;MRVIGLMSGTSHDAIDAAAADLNLVGDSLVPKARGLMNMAHAEASRHAPAAAAVRADRELCDGPPGGHHTPAKTPKPKRKAS
;
A
#
# COMPACT_ATOMS: atom_id res chain seq x y z
N MET A 1 -16.96 13.37 14.29
CA MET A 1 -16.72 13.77 12.88
C MET A 1 -17.40 12.78 11.94
N ARG A 2 -17.79 13.20 10.73
CA ARG A 2 -18.24 12.27 9.68
C ARG A 2 -17.10 12.04 8.69
N VAL A 3 -16.89 10.78 8.31
CA VAL A 3 -15.85 10.37 7.37
C VAL A 3 -16.44 9.46 6.30
N ILE A 4 -15.80 9.48 5.13
CA ILE A 4 -15.96 8.47 4.09
C ILE A 4 -14.60 7.78 3.94
N GLY A 5 -14.54 6.47 4.18
CA GLY A 5 -13.38 5.64 3.88
C GLY A 5 -13.51 5.04 2.49
N LEU A 6 -12.43 5.05 1.71
CA LEU A 6 -12.35 4.40 0.40
C LEU A 6 -11.28 3.31 0.42
N MET A 7 -11.58 2.16 -0.18
CA MET A 7 -10.65 1.05 -0.32
C MET A 7 -10.82 0.40 -1.70
N SER A 8 -9.71 0.05 -2.36
CA SER A 8 -9.69 -0.82 -3.53
C SER A 8 -8.83 -2.03 -3.22
N GLY A 9 -9.42 -3.22 -3.25
CA GLY A 9 -8.69 -4.46 -3.06
C GLY A 9 -7.71 -4.74 -4.20
N THR A 10 -6.74 -5.61 -3.96
CA THR A 10 -5.78 -6.07 -4.98
C THR A 10 -6.40 -6.97 -6.04
N SER A 11 -7.67 -7.34 -5.89
CA SER A 11 -8.45 -7.96 -6.97
C SER A 11 -8.83 -6.96 -8.07
N HIS A 12 -8.85 -5.66 -7.77
CA HIS A 12 -9.17 -4.57 -8.70
C HIS A 12 -10.58 -4.68 -9.32
N ASP A 13 -11.53 -5.31 -8.64
CA ASP A 13 -12.90 -5.50 -9.16
C ASP A 13 -13.78 -4.28 -8.93
N ALA A 14 -13.59 -3.61 -7.79
CA ALA A 14 -14.43 -2.53 -7.29
C ALA A 14 -13.70 -1.61 -6.32
N ILE A 15 -14.33 -0.46 -6.06
CA ILE A 15 -14.03 0.48 -4.99
C ILE A 15 -15.11 0.35 -3.92
N ASP A 16 -14.71 0.09 -2.69
CA ASP A 16 -15.59 0.15 -1.52
C ASP A 16 -15.57 1.55 -0.92
N ALA A 17 -16.74 2.08 -0.59
CA ALA A 17 -16.93 3.34 0.11
C ALA A 17 -17.78 3.13 1.36
N ALA A 18 -17.23 3.46 2.53
CA ALA A 18 -17.93 3.33 3.81
C ALA A 18 -18.08 4.70 4.49
N ALA A 19 -19.31 5.07 4.84
CA ALA A 19 -19.58 6.25 5.65
C ALA A 19 -19.62 5.86 7.13
N ALA A 20 -18.96 6.64 7.98
CA ALA A 20 -19.02 6.47 9.43
C ALA A 20 -19.01 7.82 10.15
N ASP A 21 -19.69 7.87 11.29
CA ASP A 21 -19.48 8.93 12.27
C ASP A 21 -18.42 8.41 13.27
N LEU A 22 -17.31 9.13 13.44
CA LEU A 22 -16.26 8.82 14.43
C LEU A 22 -16.39 9.76 15.64
N ASN A 23 -16.36 9.18 16.83
CA ASN A 23 -16.29 9.92 18.09
C ASN A 23 -15.03 9.54 18.84
N LEU A 24 -14.38 10.50 19.50
CA LEU A 24 -13.28 10.22 20.43
C LEU A 24 -13.87 10.03 21.82
N VAL A 25 -13.62 8.88 22.44
CA VAL A 25 -14.04 8.56 23.81
C VAL A 25 -12.77 8.19 24.59
N GLY A 26 -12.34 9.08 25.49
CA GLY A 26 -10.99 9.01 26.06
C GLY A 26 -9.95 9.09 24.95
N ASP A 27 -9.12 8.05 24.84
CA ASP A 27 -8.05 7.96 23.82
C ASP A 27 -8.41 7.04 22.64
N SER A 28 -9.68 6.62 22.54
CA SER A 28 -10.15 5.68 21.52
C SER A 28 -11.12 6.31 20.53
N LEU A 29 -10.88 6.07 19.23
CA LEU A 29 -11.84 6.39 18.18
C LEU A 29 -12.91 5.31 18.11
N VAL A 30 -14.16 5.69 18.33
CA VAL A 30 -15.33 4.82 18.26
C VAL A 30 -16.11 5.12 16.96
N PRO A 31 -16.06 4.22 15.97
CA PRO A 31 -16.81 4.38 14.73
C PRO A 31 -18.26 3.94 14.89
N LYS A 32 -19.18 4.68 14.28
CA LYS A 32 -20.57 4.30 14.04
C LYS A 32 -20.82 4.25 12.54
N ALA A 33 -20.94 3.05 11.99
CA ALA A 33 -21.22 2.84 10.57
C ALA A 33 -22.55 3.48 10.17
N ARG A 34 -22.55 4.11 9.00
CA ARG A 34 -23.70 4.83 8.43
C ARG A 34 -24.19 4.22 7.12
N GLY A 35 -23.31 3.58 6.39
CA GLY A 35 -23.61 2.92 5.13
C GLY A 35 -22.35 2.45 4.44
N LEU A 36 -22.53 1.54 3.49
CA LEU A 36 -21.47 1.00 2.65
C LEU A 36 -21.98 0.94 1.21
N MET A 37 -21.10 1.26 0.26
CA MET A 37 -21.34 1.17 -1.17
C MET A 37 -20.16 0.44 -1.81
N ASN A 38 -20.45 -0.40 -2.79
CA ASN A 38 -19.45 -1.05 -3.62
C ASN A 38 -19.67 -0.60 -5.07
N MET A 39 -18.63 -0.05 -5.68
CA MET A 39 -18.68 0.49 -7.04
C MET A 39 -17.73 -0.28 -7.93
N ALA A 40 -18.28 -1.01 -8.89
CA ALA A 40 -17.47 -1.75 -9.84
C ALA A 40 -16.58 -0.80 -10.66
N HIS A 41 -15.32 -1.18 -10.91
CA HIS A 41 -14.46 -0.41 -11.79
C HIS A 41 -15.02 -0.40 -13.23
N ALA A 42 -14.82 0.71 -13.94
CA ALA A 42 -15.01 0.74 -15.38
C ALA A 42 -14.14 -0.34 -16.05
N GLU A 43 -14.66 -1.01 -17.08
CA GLU A 43 -13.96 -2.14 -17.72
C GLU A 43 -12.55 -1.77 -18.17
N ALA A 44 -12.38 -0.57 -18.72
CA ALA A 44 -11.11 -0.03 -19.17
C ALA A 44 -10.05 0.05 -18.06
N SER A 45 -10.47 0.24 -16.80
CA SER A 45 -9.55 0.38 -15.65
C SER A 45 -9.23 -0.94 -14.96
N ARG A 46 -10.03 -2.00 -15.16
CA ARG A 46 -9.87 -3.29 -14.43
C ARG A 46 -8.56 -4.01 -14.77
N HIS A 47 -8.11 -3.91 -16.02
CA HIS A 47 -7.03 -4.77 -16.52
C HIS A 47 -5.65 -4.09 -16.48
N ALA A 48 -5.61 -2.75 -16.42
CA ALA A 48 -4.36 -2.00 -16.44
C ALA A 48 -3.44 -2.32 -15.24
N PRO A 49 -3.94 -2.47 -13.99
CA PRO A 49 -3.09 -2.80 -12.84
C PRO A 49 -2.48 -4.20 -12.95
N ALA A 50 -3.26 -5.18 -13.40
CA ALA A 50 -2.78 -6.55 -13.59
C ALA A 50 -1.67 -6.62 -14.64
N ALA A 51 -1.83 -5.92 -15.76
CA ALA A 51 -0.80 -5.84 -16.80
C ALA A 51 0.49 -5.16 -16.29
N ALA A 52 0.37 -4.11 -15.48
CA ALA A 52 1.51 -3.45 -14.86
C ALA A 52 2.22 -4.36 -13.85
N ALA A 53 1.47 -5.12 -13.04
CA ALA A 53 2.03 -6.07 -12.08
C ALA A 53 2.81 -7.20 -12.77
N VAL A 54 2.25 -7.78 -13.84
CA VAL A 54 2.95 -8.81 -14.65
C VAL A 54 4.23 -8.26 -15.26
N ARG A 55 4.21 -7.02 -15.77
CA ARG A 55 5.42 -6.36 -16.29
C ARG A 55 6.48 -6.19 -15.19
N ALA A 56 6.09 -5.66 -14.03
CA ALA A 56 7.00 -5.42 -12.92
C ALA A 56 7.60 -6.73 -12.39
N ASP A 57 6.80 -7.80 -12.29
CA ASP A 57 7.27 -9.13 -11.90
C ASP A 57 8.28 -9.70 -12.90
N ARG A 58 8.01 -9.55 -14.20
CA ARG A 58 8.94 -9.94 -15.25
C ARG A 58 10.25 -9.15 -15.18
N GLU A 59 10.19 -7.83 -15.00
CA GLU A 59 11.38 -7.00 -14.84
C GLU A 59 12.20 -7.38 -13.60
N LEU A 60 11.53 -7.77 -12.51
CA LEU A 60 12.17 -8.26 -11.29
C LEU A 60 12.85 -9.62 -11.51
N CYS A 61 12.20 -10.55 -12.22
CA CYS A 61 12.72 -11.89 -12.49
C CYS A 61 13.81 -11.91 -13.59
N ASP A 62 13.66 -11.10 -14.63
CA ASP A 62 14.57 -11.00 -15.78
C ASP A 62 15.76 -10.04 -15.50
N GLY A 63 15.73 -9.32 -14.37
CA GLY A 63 16.81 -8.44 -13.94
C GLY A 63 18.13 -9.20 -13.74
N PRO A 64 19.30 -8.54 -13.89
CA PRO A 64 20.58 -9.21 -13.70
C PRO A 64 20.66 -9.83 -12.30
N PRO A 65 21.15 -11.08 -12.15
CA PRO A 65 21.28 -11.73 -10.84
C PRO A 65 22.34 -10.98 -10.01
N GLY A 66 21.93 -9.98 -9.23
CA GLY A 66 22.90 -9.13 -8.55
C GLY A 66 22.37 -8.02 -7.64
N GLY A 67 21.11 -8.09 -7.19
CA GLY A 67 20.54 -7.15 -6.23
C GLY A 67 20.66 -7.60 -4.76
N HIS A 68 21.71 -8.34 -4.38
CA HIS A 68 21.94 -8.55 -2.95
C HIS A 68 22.25 -7.18 -2.33
N HIS A 69 21.39 -6.72 -1.41
CA HIS A 69 21.73 -5.65 -0.49
C HIS A 69 23.11 -5.96 0.10
N THR A 70 24.15 -5.28 -0.38
CA THR A 70 25.46 -5.35 0.26
C THR A 70 25.32 -4.49 1.51
N PRO A 71 25.42 -5.06 2.73
CA PRO A 71 25.37 -4.25 3.93
C PRO A 71 26.51 -3.22 3.86
N ALA A 72 26.19 -1.95 4.12
CA ALA A 72 27.14 -0.86 4.10
C ALA A 72 28.35 -1.22 4.99
N LYS A 73 29.56 -1.22 4.42
CA LYS A 73 30.79 -1.39 5.19
C LYS A 73 30.89 -0.25 6.20
N THR A 74 30.75 -0.56 7.49
CA THR A 74 31.01 0.37 8.58
C THR A 74 32.49 0.82 8.54
N PRO A 75 32.79 2.13 8.57
CA PRO A 75 34.16 2.59 8.57
C PRO A 75 34.82 2.24 9.92
N LYS A 76 35.95 1.52 9.89
CA LYS A 76 36.73 1.20 11.11
C LYS A 76 37.26 2.50 11.73
N PRO A 77 37.19 2.67 13.06
CA PRO A 77 37.69 3.87 13.72
C PRO A 77 39.21 3.94 13.61
N LYS A 78 39.72 5.09 13.15
CA LYS A 78 41.17 5.39 13.15
C LYS A 78 41.64 5.53 14.60
N ARG A 79 42.43 4.57 15.09
CA ARG A 79 43.15 4.72 16.37
C ARG A 79 44.08 5.92 16.25
N LYS A 80 43.87 6.96 17.06
CA LYS A 80 44.86 8.01 17.26
C LYS A 80 46.03 7.42 18.04
N ALA A 81 47.24 7.50 17.49
CA ALA A 81 48.46 7.21 18.21
C ALA A 81 48.73 8.35 19.20
N SER A 82 48.97 8.00 20.46
CA SER A 82 49.63 8.85 21.45
C SER A 82 51.13 8.83 21.23
#